data_AF-A0A1D1Y146-F1
#
_entry.id   AF-A0A1D1Y146-F1
#
_cell.length_a   1.000
_cell.length_b   1.000
_cell.length_c   1.000
_cell.angle_alpha   90.00
_cell.angle_beta   90.00
_cell.angle_gamma   90.00
#
_symmetry.space_group_name_H-M   'P 1'
#
loop_
_entity.id
_entity.type
_entity.pdbx_description
1 polymer ?
#
loop_
_entity_poly.entity_id
_entity_poly.type
_entity_poly.pdbx_seq_one_letter_code
_entity_poly.pdbx_strand_id
1 'polypeptide(L)'
;DASHDSYSPFPLSVSLCARAMPTVPPAWLPVVHLLLLVLCSVAAAADGANAEDTGGHPRPSTPPKFREAPQFYNSPSCPPPLAPSAAASCSPAALVHVAMTLDVAYLRGSMAAILSVLQHTACPQSVQFHFVASDAVPYLNATMGSTFPYLSY
;
A
#
# COMPACT_ATOMS: atom_id res chain seq x y z
N ASP A 1 0.98 -2.14 50.19
CA ASP A 1 2.13 -1.99 49.29
C ASP A 1 1.79 -2.52 47.91
N ALA A 2 1.35 -1.66 46.99
CA ALA A 2 2.19 -0.84 46.09
C ALA A 2 2.73 -1.71 44.93
N SER A 3 2.02 -1.80 43.80
CA SER A 3 2.07 -0.87 42.66
C SER A 3 3.43 -0.88 41.94
N HIS A 4 3.48 -1.48 40.75
CA HIS A 4 3.90 -0.75 39.55
C HIS A 4 3.63 -1.56 38.27
N ASP A 5 2.72 -1.02 37.47
CA ASP A 5 2.71 -1.15 36.02
C ASP A 5 4.04 -0.70 35.41
N SER A 6 4.51 -1.39 34.38
CA SER A 6 5.46 -0.81 33.42
C SER A 6 5.19 -1.40 32.04
N TYR A 7 4.33 -0.68 31.32
CA TYR A 7 4.36 -0.60 29.87
C TYR A 7 5.79 -0.25 29.44
N SER A 8 6.45 -1.19 28.75
CA SER A 8 7.68 -0.87 28.01
C SER A 8 7.28 -0.43 26.60
N PRO A 9 7.62 0.79 26.17
CA PRO A 9 7.39 1.22 24.81
C PRO A 9 8.35 0.47 23.87
N PHE A 10 7.80 -0.04 22.77
CA PHE A 10 8.56 -0.50 21.62
C PHE A 10 9.55 0.60 21.18
N PRO A 11 10.87 0.37 21.14
CA PRO A 11 11.72 1.24 20.38
C PRO A 11 11.47 0.93 18.89
N LEU A 12 10.74 1.82 18.23
CA LEU A 12 10.75 1.97 16.76
C LEU A 12 12.15 2.42 16.33
N SER A 13 13.12 1.52 16.41
CA SER A 13 14.45 1.72 15.87
C SER A 13 14.38 1.40 14.38
N VAL A 14 13.85 2.35 13.61
CA VAL A 14 13.93 2.34 12.13
C VAL A 14 15.41 2.46 11.78
N SER A 15 16.09 1.32 11.65
CA SER A 15 17.48 1.27 11.19
C SER A 15 17.50 1.63 9.72
N LEU A 16 17.68 2.91 9.49
CA LEU A 16 17.73 3.49 8.18
C LEU A 16 19.14 3.29 7.64
N CYS A 17 19.25 2.62 6.50
CA CYS A 17 20.51 2.50 5.77
C CYS A 17 21.14 3.88 5.69
N ALA A 18 22.41 4.00 6.07
CA ALA A 18 23.18 5.22 5.97
C ALA A 18 23.44 5.59 4.50
N ARG A 19 22.37 5.93 3.78
CA ARG A 19 22.35 6.97 2.78
C ARG A 19 21.71 8.11 3.51
N ALA A 20 22.47 9.19 3.71
CA ALA A 20 22.02 10.38 4.40
C ALA A 20 20.56 10.65 4.03
N MET A 21 19.64 10.45 4.97
CA MET A 21 18.32 11.04 4.83
C MET A 21 18.59 12.52 4.63
N PRO A 22 17.97 13.19 3.64
CA PRO A 22 17.84 14.62 3.76
C PRO A 22 17.07 14.84 5.08
N THR A 23 17.80 15.18 6.14
CA THR A 23 17.21 15.69 7.36
C THR A 23 16.46 16.93 6.91
N VAL A 24 15.13 16.84 6.85
CA VAL A 24 14.27 17.94 6.43
C VAL A 24 14.66 19.13 7.30
N PRO A 25 15.32 20.17 6.74
CA PRO A 25 15.84 21.25 7.56
C PRO A 25 14.64 21.96 8.23
N PRO A 26 14.80 22.53 9.43
CA PRO A 26 13.70 23.13 10.20
C PRO A 26 12.95 24.24 9.43
N ALA A 27 13.53 24.78 8.36
CA ALA A 27 12.89 25.70 7.43
C ALA A 27 11.71 25.10 6.63
N TRP A 28 11.56 23.77 6.60
CA TRP A 28 10.53 23.08 5.82
C TRP A 28 9.33 22.69 6.69
N LEU A 29 9.41 22.83 8.02
CA LEU A 29 8.28 22.69 8.93
C LEU A 29 7.09 23.59 8.54
N PRO A 30 7.25 24.90 8.25
CA PRO A 30 6.14 25.73 7.78
C PRO A 30 5.61 25.29 6.42
N VAL A 31 6.48 24.76 5.53
CA VAL A 31 6.08 24.24 4.21
C VAL A 31 5.26 22.97 4.36
N VAL A 32 5.66 22.05 5.25
CA VAL A 32 4.92 20.83 5.59
C VAL A 32 3.58 21.20 6.24
N HIS A 33 3.55 22.17 7.15
CA HIS A 33 2.32 22.62 7.79
C HIS A 33 1.36 23.30 6.79
N LEU A 34 1.90 24.11 5.87
CA LEU A 34 1.14 24.71 4.78
C LEU A 34 0.61 23.65 3.81
N LEU A 35 1.43 22.67 3.44
CA LEU A 35 1.02 21.54 2.59
C LEU A 35 -0.09 20.73 3.26
N LEU A 36 0.02 20.45 4.57
CA LEU A 36 -1.01 19.74 5.34
C LEU A 36 -2.32 20.54 5.40
N LEU A 37 -2.23 21.86 5.60
CA LEU A 37 -3.40 22.75 5.59
C LEU A 37 -4.06 22.79 4.21
N VAL A 38 -3.28 22.86 3.13
CA VAL A 38 -3.78 22.80 1.75
C VAL A 38 -4.45 21.44 1.49
N LEU A 39 -3.84 20.32 1.89
CA LEU A 39 -4.44 18.98 1.79
C LEU A 39 -5.78 18.88 2.54
N CYS A 40 -5.87 19.40 3.77
CA CYS A 40 -7.13 19.45 4.52
C CYS A 40 -8.18 20.34 3.85
N SER A 41 -7.77 21.46 3.24
CA SER A 41 -8.67 22.37 2.53
C SER A 41 -9.28 21.72 1.29
N VAL A 42 -8.49 20.92 0.55
CA VAL A 42 -8.95 20.17 -0.63
C VAL A 42 -9.90 19.03 -0.22
N ALA A 43 -9.67 18.38 0.92
CA ALA A 43 -10.58 17.36 1.44
C ALA A 43 -11.95 17.95 1.84
N ALA A 44 -11.99 19.18 2.36
CA ALA A 44 -13.24 19.87 2.73
C ALA A 44 -14.04 20.39 1.52
N ALA A 45 -13.42 20.50 0.34
CA ALA A 45 -14.09 20.94 -0.89
C ALA A 45 -14.69 19.79 -1.72
N ALA A 46 -14.49 18.52 -1.32
CA ALA A 46 -14.99 17.35 -2.03
C ALA A 46 -16.46 17.01 -1.68
N ASP A 47 -17.08 17.69 -0.71
CA ASP A 47 -18.53 17.64 -0.49
C ASP A 47 -19.23 18.61 -1.44
N GLY A 48 -19.25 18.26 -2.73
CA GLY A 48 -19.75 19.13 -3.78
C GLY A 48 -20.01 18.40 -5.10
N ALA A 49 -21.24 17.90 -5.24
CA ALA A 49 -21.91 17.46 -6.46
C ALA A 49 -21.44 16.15 -7.10
N ASN A 50 -22.03 15.02 -6.65
CA ASN A 50 -22.52 14.06 -7.64
C ASN A 50 -23.91 14.52 -8.08
N ALA A 51 -23.96 15.10 -9.28
CA ALA A 51 -25.19 15.33 -10.00
C ALA A 51 -25.82 13.97 -10.36
N GLU A 52 -27.10 13.86 -10.06
CA GLU A 52 -27.99 12.78 -10.44
C GLU A 52 -28.09 12.75 -11.98
N ASP A 53 -27.51 11.72 -12.62
CA ASP A 53 -27.81 11.38 -14.01
C ASP A 53 -29.09 10.51 -14.03
N THR A 54 -30.23 11.18 -14.08
CA THR A 54 -31.54 10.55 -14.31
C THR A 54 -31.67 10.23 -15.81
N GLY A 55 -31.07 9.13 -16.27
CA GLY A 55 -30.84 8.98 -17.71
C GLY A 55 -30.73 7.59 -18.34
N GLY A 56 -31.17 6.50 -17.71
CA GLY A 56 -31.31 5.23 -18.45
C GLY A 56 -31.33 3.98 -17.57
N HIS A 57 -32.38 3.16 -17.75
CA HIS A 57 -32.55 1.76 -17.34
C HIS A 57 -31.59 1.21 -16.26
N PRO A 58 -32.08 0.71 -15.11
CA PRO A 58 -31.25 -0.03 -14.16
C PRO A 58 -30.80 -1.34 -14.82
N ARG A 59 -29.70 -1.29 -15.56
CA ARG A 59 -28.94 -2.46 -15.90
C ARG A 59 -28.40 -2.95 -14.56
N PRO A 60 -28.62 -4.22 -14.16
CA PRO A 60 -27.91 -4.76 -13.02
C PRO A 60 -26.42 -4.52 -13.30
N SER A 61 -25.83 -3.59 -12.56
CA SER A 61 -24.43 -3.21 -12.69
C SER A 61 -23.64 -4.32 -12.03
N THR A 62 -23.50 -5.44 -12.75
CA THR A 62 -22.66 -6.54 -12.28
C THR A 62 -21.26 -5.98 -12.13
N PRO A 63 -20.66 -6.03 -10.92
CA PRO A 63 -19.34 -5.49 -10.70
C PRO A 63 -18.34 -6.14 -11.66
N PRO A 64 -17.31 -5.41 -12.13
CA PRO A 64 -16.34 -5.92 -13.07
C PRO A 64 -15.65 -7.16 -12.46
N LYS A 65 -15.74 -8.30 -13.15
CA LYS A 65 -15.07 -9.53 -12.75
C LYS A 65 -13.65 -9.53 -13.28
N PHE A 66 -12.68 -9.63 -12.39
CA PHE A 66 -11.27 -9.77 -12.73
C PHE A 66 -10.92 -11.24 -12.95
N ARG A 67 -9.96 -11.50 -13.85
CA ARG A 67 -9.42 -12.84 -14.05
C ARG A 67 -8.37 -13.12 -12.99
N GLU A 68 -8.37 -14.34 -12.49
CA GLU A 68 -7.31 -14.83 -11.62
C GLU A 68 -5.95 -14.71 -12.32
N ALA A 69 -4.99 -14.12 -11.62
CA ALA A 69 -3.61 -13.99 -12.05
C ALA A 69 -2.87 -15.31 -11.82
N PRO A 70 -1.93 -15.67 -12.69
CA PRO A 70 -1.09 -16.83 -12.47
C PRO A 70 -0.24 -16.66 -11.21
N GLN A 71 0.25 -17.78 -10.68
CA GLN A 71 1.26 -17.74 -9.64
C GLN A 71 2.61 -17.31 -10.21
N PHE A 72 3.28 -16.37 -9.54
CA PHE A 72 4.59 -15.86 -9.93
C PHE A 72 5.67 -16.40 -8.97
N TYR A 73 6.83 -16.75 -9.52
CA TYR A 73 7.92 -17.41 -8.79
C TYR A 73 9.23 -16.63 -8.94
N ASN A 74 10.07 -16.72 -7.93
CA ASN A 74 11.41 -16.17 -7.96
C ASN A 74 12.29 -16.85 -9.02
N SER A 75 13.13 -16.06 -9.67
CA SER A 75 14.25 -16.56 -10.46
C SER A 75 15.20 -17.41 -9.59
N PRO A 76 15.89 -18.42 -10.15
CA PRO A 76 16.91 -19.20 -9.43
C PRO A 76 18.06 -18.37 -8.85
N SER A 77 18.25 -17.16 -9.37
CA SER A 77 19.28 -16.21 -8.93
C SER A 77 18.86 -15.30 -7.76
N CYS A 78 17.63 -15.42 -7.28
CA CYS A 78 17.15 -14.59 -6.18
C CYS A 78 17.88 -14.94 -4.88
N PRO A 79 18.35 -13.94 -4.12
CA PRO A 79 18.96 -14.19 -2.82
C PRO A 79 17.91 -14.75 -1.84
N PRO A 80 18.32 -15.61 -0.88
CA PRO A 80 17.42 -16.07 0.15
C PRO A 80 16.94 -14.90 1.03
N PRO A 81 15.69 -14.91 1.51
CA PRO A 81 15.20 -13.89 2.42
C PRO A 81 16.09 -13.78 3.65
N LEU A 82 16.53 -12.57 3.97
CA LEU A 82 17.29 -12.34 5.20
C LEU A 82 16.37 -12.39 6.42
N ALA A 83 16.92 -12.88 7.54
CA ALA A 83 16.26 -12.74 8.83
C ALA A 83 15.99 -11.26 9.13
N PRO A 84 14.81 -10.91 9.68
CA PRO A 84 14.47 -9.53 10.01
C PRO A 84 15.52 -8.98 10.98
N SER A 85 16.32 -8.03 10.50
CA SER A 85 17.37 -7.37 11.26
C SER A 85 17.55 -5.94 10.77
N ALA A 86 18.11 -5.09 11.64
CA ALA A 86 18.45 -3.71 11.32
C ALA A 86 19.38 -3.55 10.09
N ALA A 87 20.14 -4.60 9.75
CA ALA A 87 21.00 -4.65 8.57
C ALA A 87 20.31 -5.24 7.33
N ALA A 88 19.16 -5.92 7.50
CA ALA A 88 18.44 -6.57 6.41
C ALA A 88 17.79 -5.55 5.45
N SER A 89 17.41 -4.36 5.92
CA SER A 89 16.82 -3.29 5.09
C SER A 89 17.77 -2.77 4.01
N CYS A 90 19.08 -2.93 4.19
CA CYS A 90 20.12 -2.40 3.30
C CYS A 90 20.72 -3.44 2.38
N SER A 91 20.25 -4.68 2.48
CA SER A 91 20.76 -5.75 1.66
C SER A 91 20.04 -5.79 0.31
N PRO A 92 20.71 -6.21 -0.77
CA PRO A 92 20.02 -6.58 -2.01
C PRO A 92 19.03 -7.75 -1.82
N ALA A 93 19.08 -8.45 -0.67
CA ALA A 93 18.16 -9.50 -0.26
C ALA A 93 17.03 -9.00 0.67
N ALA A 94 16.90 -7.68 0.86
CA ALA A 94 15.80 -7.08 1.59
C ALA A 94 14.46 -7.34 0.90
N LEU A 95 13.38 -7.47 1.68
CA LEU A 95 12.03 -7.45 1.15
C LEU A 95 11.69 -6.06 0.60
N VAL A 96 11.02 -6.01 -0.55
CA VAL A 96 10.50 -4.78 -1.13
C VAL A 96 9.07 -4.58 -0.64
N HIS A 97 8.82 -3.50 0.09
CA HIS A 97 7.48 -3.18 0.56
C HIS A 97 6.80 -2.17 -0.38
N VAL A 98 5.60 -2.50 -0.84
CA VAL A 98 4.79 -1.63 -1.72
C VAL A 98 3.51 -1.27 -0.97
N ALA A 99 3.38 -0.01 -0.58
CA ALA A 99 2.14 0.53 -0.05
C ALA A 99 1.33 1.18 -1.18
N MET A 100 0.07 0.79 -1.35
CA MET A 100 -0.80 1.39 -2.37
C MET A 100 -2.24 1.52 -1.90
N THR A 101 -2.96 2.48 -2.45
CA THR A 101 -4.37 2.71 -2.19
C THR A 101 -5.25 1.82 -3.07
N LEU A 102 -6.33 1.32 -2.50
CA LEU A 102 -7.32 0.50 -3.18
C LEU A 102 -8.70 1.16 -3.06
N ASP A 103 -9.30 1.48 -4.19
CA ASP A 103 -10.59 2.17 -4.28
C ASP A 103 -11.36 1.63 -5.50
N VAL A 104 -12.69 1.58 -5.42
CA VAL A 104 -13.55 1.02 -6.48
C VAL A 104 -13.39 1.77 -7.80
N ALA A 105 -13.24 3.10 -7.77
CA ALA A 105 -13.07 3.92 -8.96
C ALA A 105 -11.73 3.66 -9.67
N TYR A 106 -10.71 3.27 -8.91
CA TYR A 106 -9.35 3.04 -9.43
C TYR A 106 -8.95 1.56 -9.52
N LEU A 107 -9.85 0.65 -9.13
CA LEU A 107 -9.56 -0.78 -8.95
C LEU A 107 -8.96 -1.43 -10.20
N ARG A 108 -9.48 -1.08 -11.39
CA ARG A 108 -8.94 -1.60 -12.66
C ARG A 108 -7.47 -1.24 -12.86
N GLY A 109 -7.10 0.00 -12.54
CA GLY A 109 -5.72 0.47 -12.60
C GLY A 109 -4.85 -0.19 -11.54
N SER A 110 -5.36 -0.30 -10.31
CA SER A 110 -4.67 -0.97 -9.21
C SER A 110 -4.35 -2.43 -9.51
N MET A 111 -5.31 -3.21 -10.05
CA MET A 111 -5.05 -4.60 -10.45
C MET A 111 -3.98 -4.71 -11.55
N ALA A 112 -4.02 -3.82 -12.55
CA ALA A 112 -3.01 -3.79 -13.60
C ALA A 112 -1.62 -3.42 -13.06
N ALA A 113 -1.55 -2.50 -12.10
CA ALA A 113 -0.30 -2.09 -11.45
C ALA A 113 0.32 -3.25 -10.65
N ILE A 114 -0.49 -3.96 -9.85
CA ILE A 114 -0.04 -5.14 -9.09
C ILE A 114 0.49 -6.20 -10.06
N LEU A 115 -0.27 -6.52 -11.11
CA LEU A 115 0.15 -7.49 -12.13
C LEU A 115 1.44 -7.05 -12.83
N SER A 116 1.59 -5.76 -13.14
CA SER A 116 2.80 -5.22 -13.75
C SER A 116 4.01 -5.41 -12.85
N VAL A 117 3.89 -5.19 -11.54
CA VAL A 117 4.99 -5.44 -10.59
C VAL A 117 5.36 -6.93 -10.59
N LEU A 118 4.36 -7.82 -10.52
CA LEU A 118 4.61 -9.27 -10.51
C LEU A 118 5.24 -9.77 -11.81
N GLN A 119 4.85 -9.21 -12.96
CA GLN A 119 5.38 -9.61 -14.27
C GLN A 119 6.77 -9.06 -14.58
N HIS A 120 7.12 -7.90 -14.03
CA HIS A 120 8.36 -7.20 -14.36
C HIS A 120 9.43 -7.26 -13.26
N THR A 121 9.22 -8.07 -12.22
CA THR A 121 10.23 -8.34 -11.19
C THR A 121 10.83 -9.72 -11.34
N ALA A 122 12.13 -9.86 -11.10
CA ALA A 122 12.81 -11.16 -11.11
C ALA A 122 12.52 -12.00 -9.86
N CYS A 123 12.17 -11.35 -8.74
CA CYS A 123 11.90 -11.97 -7.45
C CYS A 123 10.54 -11.52 -6.88
N PRO A 124 9.41 -11.88 -7.52
CA PRO A 124 8.07 -11.43 -7.13
C PRO A 124 7.66 -11.89 -5.72
N GLN A 125 8.22 -12.98 -5.20
CA GLN A 125 7.94 -13.47 -3.85
C GLN A 125 8.68 -12.68 -2.76
N SER A 126 9.61 -11.80 -3.16
CA SER A 126 10.32 -10.87 -2.27
C SER A 126 9.62 -9.51 -2.17
N VAL A 127 8.43 -9.36 -2.77
CA VAL A 127 7.62 -8.14 -2.72
C VAL A 127 6.45 -8.34 -1.77
N GLN A 128 6.32 -7.46 -0.78
CA GLN A 128 5.22 -7.44 0.18
C GLN A 128 4.33 -6.23 -0.10
N PHE A 129 3.08 -6.48 -0.46
CA PHE A 129 2.10 -5.43 -0.66
C PHE A 129 1.43 -5.07 0.65
N HIS A 130 1.06 -3.79 0.78
CA HIS A 130 0.26 -3.22 1.85
C HIS A 130 -0.83 -2.38 1.21
N PHE A 131 -2.09 -2.73 1.47
CA PHE A 131 -3.24 -2.05 0.86
C PHE A 131 -3.93 -1.13 1.86
N VAL A 132 -4.25 0.09 1.42
CA VAL A 132 -5.04 1.06 2.19
C VAL A 132 -6.34 1.33 1.44
N ALA A 133 -7.47 1.10 2.09
CA ALA A 133 -8.80 1.36 1.54
C ALA A 133 -9.65 2.12 2.57
N SER A 134 -10.43 3.09 2.11
CA SER A 134 -11.33 3.90 2.96
C SER A 134 -12.76 3.39 2.99
N ASP A 135 -13.20 2.64 1.97
CA ASP A 135 -14.55 2.10 1.85
C ASP A 135 -14.55 0.78 1.05
N ALA A 136 -15.69 0.09 0.96
CA ALA A 136 -15.91 -1.14 0.20
C ALA A 136 -14.92 -2.28 0.53
N VAL A 137 -14.33 -2.27 1.74
CA VAL A 137 -13.27 -3.21 2.15
C VAL A 137 -13.63 -4.68 1.93
N PRO A 138 -14.84 -5.18 2.25
CA PRO A 138 -15.19 -6.58 1.99
C PRO A 138 -15.16 -6.94 0.50
N TYR A 139 -15.66 -6.04 -0.35
CA TYR A 139 -15.67 -6.23 -1.80
C TYR A 139 -14.26 -6.17 -2.39
N LEU A 140 -13.47 -5.18 -1.96
CA LEU A 140 -12.09 -5.02 -2.40
C LEU A 140 -11.23 -6.21 -1.99
N ASN A 141 -11.37 -6.69 -0.75
CA ASN A 141 -10.67 -7.87 -0.25
C ASN A 141 -11.06 -9.14 -1.02
N ALA A 142 -12.37 -9.38 -1.22
CA ALA A 142 -12.83 -10.51 -2.03
C ALA A 142 -12.32 -10.44 -3.49
N THR A 143 -12.28 -9.25 -4.07
CA THR A 143 -11.75 -9.05 -5.43
C THR A 143 -10.25 -9.29 -5.48
N MET A 144 -9.49 -8.80 -4.50
CA MET A 144 -8.05 -9.04 -4.38
C MET A 144 -7.73 -10.52 -4.19
N GLY A 145 -8.41 -11.20 -3.26
CA GLY A 145 -8.22 -12.62 -2.99
C GLY A 145 -8.59 -13.54 -4.17
N SER A 146 -9.59 -13.16 -4.98
CA SER A 146 -9.94 -13.92 -6.19
C SER A 146 -9.08 -13.58 -7.41
N THR A 147 -8.54 -12.36 -7.49
CA THR A 147 -7.67 -11.94 -8.59
C THR A 147 -6.22 -12.39 -8.36
N PHE A 148 -5.74 -12.33 -7.12
CA PHE A 148 -4.36 -12.63 -6.76
C PHE A 148 -4.29 -13.61 -5.58
N PRO A 149 -4.76 -14.87 -5.74
CA PRO A 149 -4.86 -15.82 -4.64
C PRO A 149 -3.50 -16.23 -4.04
N TYR A 150 -2.41 -16.02 -4.78
CA TYR A 150 -1.05 -16.36 -4.36
C TYR A 150 -0.27 -15.17 -3.80
N LEU A 151 -0.89 -13.98 -3.77
CA LEU A 151 -0.25 -12.78 -3.25
C LEU A 151 -0.44 -12.69 -1.73
N SER A 152 0.65 -12.51 -0.99
CA SER A 152 0.60 -12.20 0.43
C SER A 152 0.53 -10.68 0.63
N TYR A 153 -0.45 -10.21 1.40
CA TYR A 153 -0.69 -8.79 1.67
C TYR A 153 -1.37 -8.58 3.02
#